data_AF-A0A0N4WF96-F1
#
_entry.id   AF-A0A0N4WF96-F1
#
_cell.length_a   1.000
_cell.length_b   1.000
_cell.length_c   1.000
_cell.angle_alpha   90.00
_cell.angle_beta   90.00
_cell.angle_gamma   90.00
#
_symmetry.space_group_name_H-M   'P 1'
#
loop_
_entity.id
_entity.type
_entity.pdbx_description
1 polymer ?
#
loop_
_entity_poly.entity_id
_entity_poly.type
_entity_poly.pdbx_seq_one_letter_code
_entity_poly.pdbx_strand_id
1 'polypeptide(L)'
;MDEHAVFVGTFTGCKQRELFLAETVVFLALMLRNVSLPWVFLGRKFNTSTLKYWFKFLLDYLFLVVPGLLVMTVFSQSLLLLTCVLTTCLGTLLVFIICEYYITPDRPAAKMVLNRIIDDSHYPTTFVTYFRASMLLSVAIAILGVDFPVFPRRFAKTEKYGHSLMDAGVAAFIFALAVASRLKSFNTWHGRVHRKRGYSWIRSSFVILPIIGVARTVLLTALNYPQHVTEYGVHWNFFYTLAVVKYTCKVVDRMLLAALRIFCNVLWNASSS
;
A
#
# COMPACT_ATOMS: atom_id res chain seq x y z
N MET A 1 -3.85 -37.69 12.49
CA MET A 1 -3.21 -36.87 11.43
C MET A 1 -4.22 -35.94 10.76
N ASP A 2 -5.38 -35.73 11.38
CA ASP A 2 -6.55 -35.14 10.69
C ASP A 2 -6.80 -33.67 11.04
N GLU A 3 -6.29 -33.15 12.15
CA GLU A 3 -6.41 -31.72 12.46
C GLU A 3 -5.51 -30.87 11.56
N HIS A 4 -4.28 -31.31 11.27
CA HIS A 4 -3.40 -30.60 10.33
C HIS A 4 -3.88 -30.68 8.87
N ALA A 5 -4.51 -31.79 8.47
CA ALA A 5 -5.07 -31.92 7.12
C ALA A 5 -6.34 -31.10 6.92
N VAL A 6 -7.19 -30.99 7.95
CA VAL A 6 -8.34 -30.05 7.96
C VAL A 6 -7.87 -28.60 8.09
N PHE A 7 -6.77 -28.34 8.80
CA PHE A 7 -6.10 -27.04 8.90
C PHE A 7 -5.49 -26.57 7.57
N VAL A 8 -5.06 -27.50 6.70
CA VAL A 8 -4.55 -27.24 5.34
C VAL A 8 -5.63 -27.44 4.27
N GLY A 9 -6.87 -27.73 4.67
CA GLY A 9 -7.97 -28.02 3.75
C GLY A 9 -8.26 -26.86 2.78
N THR A 10 -8.61 -27.20 1.53
CA THR A 10 -8.94 -26.25 0.45
C THR A 10 -9.99 -25.22 0.88
N PHE A 11 -9.56 -24.03 1.28
CA PHE A 11 -10.45 -22.94 1.63
C PHE A 11 -10.95 -22.25 0.36
N THR A 12 -12.26 -22.31 0.13
CA THR A 12 -12.93 -21.34 -0.74
C THR A 12 -12.74 -19.97 -0.11
N GLY A 13 -12.09 -19.04 -0.82
CA GLY A 13 -11.71 -17.74 -0.26
C GLY A 13 -12.86 -16.91 0.33
N CYS A 14 -12.51 -15.72 0.80
CA CYS A 14 -13.45 -14.79 1.38
C CYS A 14 -14.42 -14.18 0.33
N LYS A 15 -15.61 -13.79 0.78
CA LYS A 15 -16.53 -12.97 -0.04
C LYS A 15 -15.86 -11.64 -0.39
N GLN A 16 -16.02 -11.21 -1.64
CA GLN A 16 -15.41 -9.97 -2.14
C GLN A 16 -15.79 -8.73 -1.31
N ARG A 17 -17.03 -8.69 -0.78
CA ARG A 17 -17.48 -7.61 0.11
C ARG A 17 -16.65 -7.49 1.39
N GLU A 18 -16.30 -8.61 2.01
CA GLU A 18 -15.51 -8.61 3.26
C GLU A 18 -14.08 -8.11 3.00
N LEU A 19 -13.50 -8.47 1.86
CA LEU A 19 -12.19 -7.96 1.41
C LEU A 19 -12.23 -6.44 1.22
N PHE A 20 -13.25 -5.93 0.53
CA PHE A 20 -13.41 -4.48 0.35
C PHE A 20 -13.61 -3.76 1.68
N LEU A 21 -14.42 -4.31 2.59
CA LEU A 21 -14.62 -3.71 3.91
C LEU A 21 -13.33 -3.70 4.75
N ALA A 22 -12.52 -4.76 4.67
CA ALA A 22 -11.24 -4.82 5.35
C ALA A 22 -10.27 -3.73 4.86
N GLU A 23 -10.15 -3.57 3.55
CA GLU A 23 -9.30 -2.52 2.96
C GLU A 23 -9.85 -1.11 3.21
N THR A 24 -11.18 -0.91 3.17
CA THR A 24 -11.76 0.40 3.47
C THR A 24 -11.50 0.82 4.90
N VAL A 25 -11.47 -0.10 5.87
CA VAL A 25 -11.04 0.23 7.25
C VAL A 25 -9.61 0.75 7.28
N VAL A 26 -8.67 0.09 6.57
CA VAL A 26 -7.26 0.52 6.54
C VAL A 26 -7.15 1.93 5.93
N PHE A 27 -7.89 2.22 4.87
CA PHE A 27 -7.94 3.57 4.28
C PHE A 27 -8.60 4.60 5.19
N LEU A 28 -9.69 4.26 5.86
CA LEU A 28 -10.36 5.14 6.83
C LEU A 28 -9.45 5.46 8.01
N ALA A 29 -8.72 4.48 8.52
CA ALA A 29 -7.73 4.66 9.59
C ALA A 29 -6.60 5.62 9.16
N LEU A 30 -6.11 5.49 7.93
CA LEU A 30 -5.14 6.42 7.35
C LEU A 30 -5.69 7.85 7.23
N MET A 31 -6.94 8.00 6.77
CA MET A 31 -7.59 9.31 6.68
C MET A 31 -7.77 9.93 8.07
N LEU A 32 -8.23 9.14 9.03
CA LEU A 32 -8.42 9.55 10.42
C LEU A 32 -7.09 10.05 11.02
N ARG A 33 -6.01 9.31 10.81
CA ARG A 33 -4.64 9.69 11.19
C ARG A 33 -4.21 11.02 10.59
N ASN A 34 -4.46 11.21 9.29
CA ASN A 34 -4.03 12.42 8.56
C ASN A 34 -4.80 13.67 9.00
N VAL A 35 -6.05 13.51 9.43
CA VAL A 35 -6.86 14.62 9.96
C VAL A 35 -6.54 14.87 11.44
N SER A 36 -6.37 13.83 12.25
CA SER A 36 -6.20 13.96 13.71
C SER A 36 -4.84 14.54 14.12
N LEU A 37 -3.74 14.09 13.49
CA LEU A 37 -2.40 14.45 13.95
C LEU A 37 -2.05 15.93 13.79
N PRO A 38 -2.33 16.61 12.66
CA PRO A 38 -2.07 18.04 12.55
C PRO A 38 -2.80 18.85 13.62
N TRP A 39 -4.00 18.40 14.01
CA TRP A 39 -4.84 19.05 15.01
C TRP A 39 -4.35 18.81 16.44
N VAL A 40 -4.01 17.56 16.79
CA VAL A 40 -3.41 17.21 18.11
C VAL A 40 -2.14 18.02 18.41
N PHE A 41 -1.39 18.41 17.38
CA PHE A 41 -0.15 19.18 17.53
C PHE A 41 -0.29 20.67 17.15
N LEU A 42 -1.52 21.18 16.94
CA LEU A 42 -1.83 22.58 16.59
C LEU A 42 -0.95 23.16 15.46
N GLY A 43 -0.59 22.34 14.46
CA GLY A 43 0.24 22.78 13.34
C GLY A 43 1.66 23.26 13.68
N ARG A 44 2.18 23.02 14.90
CA ARG A 44 3.57 23.35 15.25
C ARG A 44 4.53 22.33 14.64
N LYS A 45 5.60 22.82 14.00
CA LYS A 45 6.64 21.98 13.38
C LYS A 45 7.23 20.99 14.38
N PHE A 46 7.38 19.73 13.95
CA PHE A 46 7.82 18.56 14.73
C PHE A 46 9.31 18.58 15.13
N ASN A 47 9.82 19.65 15.73
CA ASN A 47 11.26 19.71 16.01
C ASN A 47 11.62 20.52 17.25
N THR A 48 11.33 20.00 18.46
CA THR A 48 11.92 20.60 19.66
C THR A 48 12.09 19.68 20.88
N SER A 49 11.41 18.51 20.98
CA SER A 49 11.66 17.60 22.11
C SER A 49 11.49 16.11 21.77
N THR A 50 12.38 15.27 22.31
CA THR A 50 12.42 13.80 22.12
C THR A 50 11.09 13.13 22.51
N LEU A 51 10.44 13.60 23.59
CA LEU A 51 9.15 13.05 24.03
C LEU A 51 8.02 13.25 23.01
N LYS A 52 7.97 14.40 22.33
CA LYS A 52 6.94 14.67 21.31
C LYS A 52 7.11 13.78 20.08
N TYR A 53 8.35 13.44 19.74
CA TYR A 53 8.64 12.49 18.66
C TYR A 53 8.12 11.08 18.99
N TRP A 54 8.45 10.57 20.17
CA TRP A 54 7.97 9.25 20.61
C TRP A 54 6.46 9.19 20.76
N PHE A 55 5.83 10.25 21.28
CA PHE A 55 4.38 10.34 21.37
C PHE A 55 3.72 10.34 19.99
N LYS A 56 4.26 11.08 19.01
CA LYS A 56 3.80 11.01 17.62
C LYS A 56 3.92 9.60 17.05
N PHE A 57 5.07 8.95 17.23
CA PHE A 57 5.29 7.59 16.75
C PHE A 57 4.28 6.61 17.34
N LEU A 58 4.00 6.73 18.65
CA LEU A 58 2.98 5.93 19.31
C LEU A 58 1.58 6.18 18.72
N LEU A 59 1.20 7.43 18.49
CA LEU A 59 -0.08 7.75 17.84
C LEU A 59 -0.14 7.23 16.40
N ASP A 60 0.93 7.38 15.62
CA ASP A 60 1.05 6.83 14.27
C ASP A 60 0.86 5.31 14.27
N TYR A 61 1.49 4.62 15.22
CA TYR A 61 1.34 3.18 15.41
C TYR A 61 -0.10 2.80 15.80
N LEU A 62 -0.69 3.51 16.76
CA LEU A 62 -2.06 3.26 17.22
C LEU A 62 -3.07 3.45 16.09
N PHE A 63 -2.99 4.52 15.31
CA PHE A 63 -3.95 4.77 14.24
C PHE A 63 -3.75 3.87 13.03
N LEU A 64 -2.52 3.47 12.69
CA LEU A 64 -2.27 2.70 11.45
C LEU A 64 -2.28 1.19 11.69
N VAL A 65 -1.68 0.72 12.80
CA VAL A 65 -1.47 -0.72 13.04
C VAL A 65 -2.66 -1.35 13.75
N VAL A 66 -3.23 -0.69 14.76
CA VAL A 66 -4.30 -1.28 15.59
C VAL A 66 -5.58 -1.55 14.78
N PRO A 67 -6.12 -0.62 13.96
CA PRO A 67 -7.29 -0.91 13.15
C PRO A 67 -7.05 -2.05 12.14
N GLY A 68 -5.86 -2.10 11.54
CA GLY A 68 -5.46 -3.19 10.63
C GLY A 68 -5.43 -4.55 11.35
N LEU A 69 -4.87 -4.60 12.55
CA LEU A 69 -4.87 -5.81 13.39
C LEU A 69 -6.30 -6.22 13.76
N LEU A 70 -7.13 -5.29 14.21
CA LEU A 70 -8.50 -5.56 14.65
C LEU A 70 -9.35 -6.16 13.52
N VAL A 71 -9.27 -5.59 12.31
CA VAL A 71 -9.94 -6.12 11.10
C VAL A 71 -9.55 -7.57 10.82
N MET A 72 -8.26 -7.86 10.91
CA MET A 72 -7.69 -9.14 10.52
C MET A 72 -7.72 -10.19 11.63
N THR A 73 -8.19 -9.85 12.83
CA THR A 73 -8.20 -10.77 13.99
C THR A 73 -9.59 -10.83 14.61
N VAL A 74 -9.81 -10.06 15.67
CA VAL A 74 -10.97 -10.13 16.57
C VAL A 74 -12.26 -9.66 15.88
N PHE A 75 -12.21 -8.60 15.06
CA PHE A 75 -13.38 -8.00 14.40
C PHE A 75 -13.63 -8.53 12.99
N SER A 76 -12.99 -9.64 12.61
CA SER A 76 -13.18 -10.23 11.28
C SER A 76 -14.62 -10.68 11.00
N GLN A 77 -15.40 -11.00 12.03
CA GLN A 77 -16.81 -11.36 11.91
C GLN A 77 -17.75 -10.14 11.85
N SER A 78 -17.32 -8.99 12.38
CA SER A 78 -18.11 -7.77 12.52
C SER A 78 -17.44 -6.57 11.84
N LEU A 79 -16.91 -6.79 10.64
CA LEU A 79 -16.24 -5.76 9.82
C LEU A 79 -17.08 -4.49 9.63
N LEU A 80 -18.40 -4.66 9.45
CA LEU A 80 -19.31 -3.54 9.23
C LEU A 80 -19.40 -2.63 10.46
N LEU A 81 -19.39 -3.19 11.66
CA LEU A 81 -19.37 -2.42 12.91
C LEU A 81 -18.12 -1.55 12.97
N LEU A 82 -16.94 -2.15 12.71
CA LEU A 82 -15.68 -1.44 12.74
C LEU A 82 -15.61 -0.33 11.68
N THR A 83 -16.12 -0.57 10.46
CA THR A 83 -16.24 0.48 9.45
C THR A 83 -17.14 1.62 9.92
N CYS A 84 -18.31 1.33 10.51
CA CYS A 84 -19.23 2.35 11.00
C CYS A 84 -18.64 3.17 12.16
N VAL A 85 -17.90 2.54 13.06
CA VAL A 85 -17.22 3.26 14.16
C VAL A 85 -16.15 4.19 13.61
N LEU A 86 -15.34 3.75 12.65
CA LEU A 86 -14.30 4.60 12.07
C LEU A 86 -14.87 5.73 11.20
N THR A 87 -15.95 5.48 10.44
CA THR A 87 -16.60 6.54 9.66
C THR A 87 -17.29 7.56 10.55
N THR A 88 -17.93 7.14 11.64
CA THR A 88 -18.54 8.08 12.60
C THR A 88 -17.47 8.89 13.32
N CYS A 89 -16.35 8.28 13.74
CA CYS A 89 -15.21 9.00 14.33
C CYS A 89 -14.60 10.03 13.36
N LEU A 90 -14.41 9.65 12.09
CA LEU A 90 -13.93 10.58 11.07
C LEU A 90 -14.95 11.70 10.82
N GLY A 91 -16.24 11.36 10.75
CA GLY A 91 -17.32 12.33 10.57
C GLY A 91 -17.41 13.35 11.71
N THR A 92 -17.32 12.92 12.96
CA THR A 92 -17.35 13.84 14.12
C THR A 92 -16.13 14.75 14.15
N LEU A 93 -14.93 14.26 13.80
CA LEU A 93 -13.74 15.10 13.67
C LEU A 93 -13.87 16.13 12.54
N LEU A 94 -14.42 15.73 11.39
CA LEU A 94 -14.66 16.68 10.29
C LEU A 94 -15.68 17.75 10.68
N VAL A 95 -16.80 17.37 11.31
CA VAL A 95 -17.79 18.32 11.82
C VAL A 95 -17.16 19.27 12.83
N PHE A 96 -16.35 18.75 13.75
CA PHE A 96 -15.63 19.56 14.72
C PHE A 96 -14.72 20.60 14.05
N ILE A 97 -13.93 20.19 13.04
CA ILE A 97 -13.06 21.09 12.27
C ILE A 97 -13.86 22.17 11.54
N ILE A 98 -15.02 21.80 10.98
CA ILE A 98 -15.90 22.73 10.30
C ILE A 98 -16.50 23.73 11.31
N CYS A 99 -16.91 23.29 12.49
CA CYS A 99 -17.41 24.16 13.55
C CYS A 99 -16.33 25.14 14.05
N GLU A 100 -15.11 24.66 14.31
CA GLU A 100 -13.97 25.50 14.70
C GLU A 100 -13.68 26.58 13.63
N TYR A 101 -13.75 26.19 12.35
CA TYR A 101 -13.59 27.10 11.21
C TYR A 101 -14.66 28.20 11.16
N TYR A 102 -15.93 27.88 11.46
CA TYR A 102 -17.02 28.86 11.48
C TYR A 102 -16.98 29.80 12.69
N ILE A 103 -16.45 29.35 13.83
CA ILE A 103 -16.39 30.12 15.09
C ILE A 103 -15.20 31.08 15.13
N THR A 104 -14.12 30.80 14.38
CA THR A 104 -12.91 31.64 14.40
C THR A 104 -13.15 32.99 13.69
N PRO A 105 -12.95 34.13 14.38
CA PRO A 105 -13.29 35.46 13.87
C PRO A 105 -12.37 35.94 12.74
N ASP A 106 -11.09 35.55 12.77
CA ASP A 106 -10.17 35.71 11.64
C ASP A 106 -10.30 34.49 10.74
N ARG A 107 -11.01 34.61 9.62
CA ARG A 107 -11.15 33.51 8.64
C ARG A 107 -9.86 33.41 7.80
N PRO A 108 -8.89 32.51 8.11
CA PRO A 108 -7.94 32.13 7.07
C PRO A 108 -8.75 31.56 5.92
N ALA A 109 -8.47 31.96 4.68
CA ALA A 109 -9.15 31.39 3.52
C ALA A 109 -9.12 29.86 3.62
N ALA A 110 -10.25 29.16 3.44
CA ALA A 110 -10.31 27.69 3.46
C ALA A 110 -9.20 27.06 2.59
N LYS A 111 -8.81 27.75 1.52
CA LYS A 111 -7.69 27.41 0.64
C LYS A 111 -6.32 27.38 1.36
N MET A 112 -6.07 28.24 2.34
CA MET A 112 -4.84 28.26 3.14
C MET A 112 -4.81 27.14 4.19
N VAL A 113 -5.95 26.81 4.81
CA VAL A 113 -6.07 25.66 5.73
C VAL A 113 -5.95 24.34 4.95
N LEU A 114 -6.63 24.26 3.80
CA LEU A 114 -6.53 23.13 2.89
C LEU A 114 -5.10 22.99 2.36
N ASN A 115 -4.44 24.07 1.94
CA ASN A 115 -3.04 24.04 1.55
C ASN A 115 -2.08 23.73 2.70
N ARG A 116 -2.44 23.98 3.97
CA ARG A 116 -1.66 23.53 5.14
C ARG A 116 -1.82 22.04 5.42
N ILE A 117 -3.04 21.51 5.29
CA ILE A 117 -3.32 20.08 5.38
C ILE A 117 -2.69 19.34 4.18
N ILE A 118 -2.60 20.01 3.03
CA ILE A 118 -2.05 19.50 1.77
C ILE A 118 -0.57 19.87 1.57
N ASP A 119 0.07 20.65 2.46
CA ASP A 119 1.43 21.27 2.45
C ASP A 119 2.11 21.55 1.07
N ASP A 120 2.80 22.68 0.90
CA ASP A 120 3.35 23.10 -0.40
C ASP A 120 4.63 22.34 -0.86
N SER A 121 5.05 21.28 -0.16
CA SER A 121 6.19 20.42 -0.57
C SER A 121 5.81 19.11 -1.27
N HIS A 122 4.53 18.94 -1.63
CA HIS A 122 4.01 17.66 -2.09
C HIS A 122 4.42 17.34 -3.53
N TYR A 123 5.46 16.52 -3.66
CA TYR A 123 5.73 15.77 -4.87
C TYR A 123 4.48 14.94 -5.25
N PRO A 124 4.19 14.72 -6.55
CA PRO A 124 3.02 13.94 -7.02
C PRO A 124 3.00 12.47 -6.57
N THR A 125 3.93 12.04 -5.72
CA THR A 125 4.13 10.67 -5.27
C THR A 125 3.57 10.37 -3.87
N THR A 126 3.07 11.36 -3.12
CA THR A 126 2.67 11.15 -1.71
C THR A 126 1.48 10.19 -1.56
N PHE A 127 0.46 10.31 -2.41
CA PHE A 127 -0.66 9.36 -2.43
C PHE A 127 -0.16 7.92 -2.65
N VAL A 128 0.75 7.74 -3.61
CA VAL A 128 1.35 6.42 -3.90
C VAL A 128 2.21 5.93 -2.73
N THR A 129 2.90 6.82 -2.03
CA THR A 129 3.66 6.47 -0.82
C THR A 129 2.73 5.98 0.28
N TYR A 130 1.61 6.68 0.54
CA TYR A 130 0.63 6.26 1.54
C TYR A 130 -0.03 4.94 1.18
N PHE A 131 -0.47 4.77 -0.06
CA PHE A 131 -1.02 3.51 -0.57
C PHE A 131 -0.03 2.35 -0.45
N ARG A 132 1.25 2.57 -0.75
CA ARG A 132 2.29 1.55 -0.59
C ARG A 132 2.54 1.21 0.88
N ALA A 133 2.54 2.22 1.75
CA ALA A 133 2.74 2.01 3.18
C ALA A 133 1.59 1.24 3.81
N SER A 134 0.33 1.61 3.51
CA SER A 134 -0.86 0.94 4.04
C SER A 134 -0.91 -0.53 3.62
N MET A 135 -0.54 -0.83 2.38
CA MET A 135 -0.56 -2.21 1.90
C MET A 135 0.61 -3.05 2.37
N LEU A 136 1.81 -2.48 2.51
CA LEU A 136 2.92 -3.20 3.14
C LEU A 136 2.59 -3.54 4.59
N LEU A 137 1.91 -2.63 5.29
CA LEU A 137 1.45 -2.86 6.66
C LEU A 137 0.36 -3.94 6.71
N SER A 138 -0.65 -3.88 5.82
CA SER A 138 -1.72 -4.89 5.77
C SER A 138 -1.17 -6.28 5.45
N VAL A 139 -0.24 -6.39 4.48
CA VAL A 139 0.44 -7.64 4.14
C VAL A 139 1.32 -8.13 5.28
N ALA A 140 2.06 -7.25 5.96
CA ALA A 140 2.88 -7.65 7.11
C ALA A 140 2.02 -8.21 8.25
N ILE A 141 0.89 -7.56 8.55
CA ILE A 141 -0.08 -8.05 9.54
C ILE A 141 -0.63 -9.41 9.12
N ALA A 142 -0.99 -9.59 7.83
CA ALA A 142 -1.53 -10.85 7.34
C ALA A 142 -0.50 -12.00 7.40
N ILE A 143 0.76 -11.73 7.00
CA ILE A 143 1.85 -12.73 7.04
C ILE A 143 2.16 -13.13 8.48
N LEU A 144 2.24 -12.19 9.41
CA LEU A 144 2.49 -12.51 10.82
C LEU A 144 1.27 -13.15 11.47
N GLY A 145 0.07 -12.72 11.10
CA GLY A 145 -1.19 -13.20 11.65
C GLY A 145 -1.49 -14.66 11.27
N VAL A 146 -1.10 -15.10 10.07
CA VAL A 146 -1.42 -16.45 9.56
C VAL A 146 -0.84 -17.58 10.43
N ASP A 147 0.19 -17.31 11.23
CA ASP A 147 0.75 -18.32 12.13
C ASP A 147 -0.07 -18.49 13.42
N PHE A 148 -0.98 -17.54 13.72
CA PHE A 148 -1.80 -17.55 14.93
C PHE A 148 -3.24 -18.04 14.67
N PRO A 149 -3.88 -18.72 15.65
CA PRO A 149 -5.27 -19.17 15.52
C PRO A 149 -6.29 -18.03 15.54
N VAL A 150 -5.90 -16.84 16.01
CA VAL A 150 -6.75 -15.63 16.06
C VAL A 150 -7.01 -15.08 14.65
N PHE A 151 -6.14 -15.38 13.67
CA PHE A 151 -6.33 -14.94 12.30
C PHE A 151 -7.33 -15.85 11.57
N PRO A 152 -8.42 -15.30 11.01
CA PRO A 152 -9.44 -16.08 10.35
C PRO A 152 -8.89 -16.64 9.03
N ARG A 153 -8.87 -17.96 8.89
CA ARG A 153 -8.30 -18.66 7.72
C ARG A 153 -8.96 -18.29 6.39
N ARG A 154 -10.16 -17.69 6.39
CA ARG A 154 -10.81 -17.14 5.20
C ARG A 154 -10.00 -16.05 4.48
N PHE A 155 -9.14 -15.32 5.20
CA PHE A 155 -8.26 -14.28 4.63
C PHE A 155 -6.90 -14.84 4.20
N ALA A 156 -6.61 -16.09 4.56
CA ALA A 156 -5.39 -16.77 4.13
C ALA A 156 -5.46 -17.13 2.64
N LYS A 157 -4.30 -17.46 2.09
CA LYS A 157 -4.13 -17.80 0.67
C LYS A 157 -5.09 -18.90 0.22
N THR A 158 -5.68 -18.71 -0.95
CA THR A 158 -6.57 -19.70 -1.58
C THR A 158 -5.79 -20.59 -2.54
N GLU A 159 -6.08 -21.90 -2.56
CA GLU A 159 -5.35 -22.84 -3.42
C GLU A 159 -5.94 -23.00 -4.83
N LYS A 160 -7.28 -22.96 -4.96
CA LYS A 160 -7.96 -23.24 -6.24
C LYS A 160 -8.81 -22.07 -6.74
N TYR A 161 -9.76 -21.60 -5.94
CA TYR A 161 -10.72 -20.57 -6.32
C TYR A 161 -11.09 -19.68 -5.12
N GLY A 162 -11.32 -18.40 -5.39
CA GLY A 162 -11.77 -17.42 -4.40
C GLY A 162 -10.82 -16.22 -4.24
N HIS A 163 -11.25 -15.24 -3.46
CA HIS A 163 -10.46 -14.05 -3.16
C HIS A 163 -9.88 -14.13 -1.74
N SER A 164 -8.58 -13.85 -1.60
CA SER A 164 -7.94 -13.73 -0.29
C SER A 164 -7.31 -12.34 -0.11
N LEU A 165 -7.13 -11.94 1.15
CA LEU A 165 -6.43 -10.71 1.48
C LEU A 165 -4.93 -10.80 1.13
N MET A 166 -4.36 -12.00 1.25
CA MET A 166 -2.97 -12.25 0.88
C MET A 166 -2.71 -12.07 -0.62
N ASP A 167 -3.63 -12.55 -1.47
CA ASP A 167 -3.52 -12.39 -2.93
C ASP A 167 -3.84 -10.96 -3.37
N ALA A 168 -4.78 -10.30 -2.68
CA ALA A 168 -5.09 -8.89 -2.90
C ALA A 168 -3.86 -8.00 -2.64
N GLY A 169 -3.08 -8.28 -1.59
CA GLY A 169 -1.84 -7.56 -1.28
C GLY A 169 -0.79 -7.67 -2.40
N VAL A 170 -0.64 -8.86 -2.99
CA VAL A 170 0.25 -9.08 -4.14
C VAL A 170 -0.22 -8.28 -5.36
N ALA A 171 -1.49 -8.38 -5.72
CA ALA A 171 -2.07 -7.67 -6.86
C ALA A 171 -1.91 -6.16 -6.70
N ALA A 172 -2.16 -5.66 -5.49
CA ALA A 172 -2.08 -4.25 -5.21
C ALA A 172 -0.63 -3.76 -5.14
N PHE A 173 0.33 -4.58 -4.69
CA PHE A 173 1.75 -4.26 -4.80
C PHE A 173 2.20 -4.10 -6.26
N ILE A 174 1.76 -4.98 -7.16
CA ILE A 174 2.01 -4.86 -8.60
C ILE A 174 1.39 -3.57 -9.16
N PHE A 175 0.14 -3.27 -8.79
CA PHE A 175 -0.53 -2.02 -9.17
C PHE A 175 0.26 -0.79 -8.69
N ALA A 176 0.70 -0.76 -7.44
CA ALA A 176 1.49 0.34 -6.89
C ALA A 176 2.82 0.55 -7.64
N LEU A 177 3.47 -0.54 -8.05
CA LEU A 177 4.69 -0.49 -8.86
C LEU A 177 4.44 0.08 -10.26
N ALA A 178 3.33 -0.31 -10.89
CA ALA A 178 2.94 0.19 -12.20
C ALA A 178 2.57 1.68 -12.17
N VAL A 179 1.83 2.13 -11.15
CA VAL A 179 1.49 3.56 -10.99
C VAL A 179 2.76 4.38 -10.71
N ALA A 180 3.64 3.90 -9.83
CA ALA A 180 4.88 4.60 -9.50
C ALA A 180 5.83 4.74 -10.71
N SER A 181 5.89 3.73 -11.58
CA SER A 181 6.73 3.81 -12.80
C SER A 181 6.18 4.86 -13.78
N ARG A 182 4.85 4.94 -13.95
CA ARG A 182 4.20 5.93 -14.79
C ARG A 182 4.39 7.36 -14.30
N LEU A 183 4.20 7.62 -13.01
CA LEU A 183 4.40 8.96 -12.43
C LEU A 183 5.84 9.44 -12.62
N LYS A 184 6.82 8.55 -12.48
CA LYS A 184 8.23 8.86 -12.75
C LYS A 184 8.48 9.21 -14.23
N SER A 185 7.85 8.45 -15.13
CA SER A 185 7.93 8.69 -16.58
C SER A 185 7.34 10.05 -16.97
N PHE A 186 6.17 10.40 -16.42
CA PHE A 186 5.50 11.68 -16.66
C PHE A 186 6.31 12.89 -16.14
N ASN A 187 6.89 12.80 -14.93
CA ASN A 187 7.76 13.87 -14.41
C ASN A 187 9.03 14.07 -15.26
N THR A 188 9.51 13.01 -15.91
CA THR A 188 10.66 13.11 -16.82
C THR A 188 10.29 13.85 -18.11
N TRP A 189 9.04 13.74 -18.56
CA TRP A 189 8.52 14.44 -19.75
C TRP A 189 8.32 15.94 -19.51
N HIS A 190 7.86 16.33 -18.31
CA HIS A 190 7.67 17.75 -17.91
C HIS A 190 8.97 18.51 -17.55
N GLY A 191 10.14 18.02 -17.97
CA GLY A 191 11.43 18.73 -17.84
C GLY A 191 11.97 18.95 -16.41
N ARG A 192 11.24 18.55 -15.37
CA ARG A 192 11.65 18.73 -13.96
C ARG A 192 12.31 17.47 -13.39
N VAL A 193 13.55 17.18 -13.79
CA VAL A 193 14.45 16.35 -12.96
C VAL A 193 15.90 16.83 -13.04
N HIS A 194 16.36 17.42 -11.94
CA HIS A 194 17.78 17.53 -11.57
C HIS A 194 18.34 16.12 -11.40
N ARG A 195 19.02 15.62 -12.43
CA ARG A 195 19.59 14.27 -12.48
C ARG A 195 20.83 14.19 -11.58
N LYS A 196 20.67 13.88 -10.28
CA LYS A 196 21.78 13.29 -9.51
C LYS A 196 22.01 11.87 -10.01
N ARG A 197 22.82 11.80 -11.08
CA ARG A 197 23.34 10.58 -11.69
C ARG A 197 24.46 10.09 -10.79
N GLY A 198 24.15 9.23 -9.84
CA GLY A 198 25.17 8.69 -8.94
C GLY A 198 24.61 7.54 -8.15
N TYR A 199 25.11 6.34 -8.46
CA TYR A 199 24.79 5.06 -7.84
C TYR A 199 23.37 4.53 -8.08
N SER A 200 23.28 3.40 -8.76
CA SER A 200 22.87 2.15 -8.11
C SER A 200 22.25 1.15 -9.09
N TRP A 201 23.05 0.64 -10.04
CA TRP A 201 22.64 -0.57 -10.77
C TRP A 201 22.48 -1.76 -9.78
N ILE A 202 23.26 -1.76 -8.69
CA ILE A 202 23.26 -2.77 -7.63
C ILE A 202 22.07 -2.66 -6.64
N ARG A 203 21.51 -1.47 -6.35
CA ARG A 203 20.22 -1.33 -5.62
C ARG A 203 19.00 -1.23 -6.55
N SER A 204 19.19 -1.45 -7.84
CA SER A 204 18.04 -1.55 -8.73
C SER A 204 17.18 -2.70 -8.22
N SER A 205 15.91 -2.45 -7.92
CA SER A 205 15.01 -3.50 -7.40
C SER A 205 14.91 -4.71 -8.35
N PHE A 206 15.38 -4.55 -9.59
CA PHE A 206 15.56 -5.61 -10.59
C PHE A 206 16.62 -6.65 -10.22
N VAL A 207 17.65 -6.27 -9.47
CA VAL A 207 18.74 -7.17 -9.06
C VAL A 207 18.45 -7.77 -7.68
N ILE A 208 17.88 -6.99 -6.77
CA ILE A 208 17.58 -7.43 -5.40
C ILE A 208 16.50 -8.53 -5.37
N LEU A 209 15.44 -8.40 -6.18
CA LEU A 209 14.34 -9.37 -6.20
C LEU A 209 14.78 -10.80 -6.59
N PRO A 210 15.51 -11.03 -7.69
CA PRO A 210 15.97 -12.38 -8.02
C PRO A 210 16.99 -12.91 -7.00
N ILE A 211 17.83 -12.07 -6.40
CA ILE A 211 18.75 -12.50 -5.33
C ILE A 211 17.98 -13.01 -4.11
N ILE A 212 16.92 -12.30 -3.68
CA ILE A 212 16.06 -12.77 -2.58
C ILE A 212 15.32 -14.06 -2.99
N GLY A 213 14.93 -14.19 -4.26
CA GLY A 213 14.36 -15.42 -4.81
C GLY A 213 15.29 -16.62 -4.68
N VAL A 214 16.55 -16.47 -5.10
CA VAL A 214 17.60 -17.50 -4.98
C VAL A 214 17.85 -17.83 -3.51
N ALA A 215 18.04 -16.81 -2.67
CA ALA A 215 18.26 -17.00 -1.24
C ALA A 215 17.11 -17.80 -0.59
N ARG A 216 15.85 -17.48 -0.90
CA ARG A 216 14.69 -18.24 -0.42
C ARG A 216 14.70 -19.68 -0.91
N THR A 217 15.00 -19.93 -2.19
CA THR A 217 15.04 -21.31 -2.71
C THR A 217 16.13 -22.14 -2.03
N VAL A 218 17.31 -21.56 -1.82
CA VAL A 218 18.45 -22.22 -1.16
C VAL A 218 18.15 -22.47 0.32
N LEU A 219 17.60 -21.48 1.04
CA LEU A 219 17.26 -21.63 2.46
C LEU A 219 16.19 -22.69 2.68
N LEU A 220 15.15 -22.74 1.85
CA LEU A 220 14.08 -23.73 2.00
C LEU A 220 14.55 -25.15 1.65
N THR A 221 15.44 -25.30 0.66
CA THR A 221 16.06 -26.60 0.36
C THR A 221 17.04 -27.01 1.46
N ALA A 222 17.80 -26.09 2.04
CA ALA A 222 18.70 -26.37 3.16
C ALA A 222 17.95 -26.76 4.45
N LEU A 223 16.78 -26.16 4.71
CA LEU A 223 15.97 -26.42 5.91
C LEU A 223 14.96 -27.58 5.74
N ASN A 224 14.92 -28.24 4.58
CA ASN A 224 13.92 -29.28 4.24
C ASN A 224 12.48 -28.86 4.59
N TYR A 225 12.14 -27.59 4.37
CA TYR A 225 10.81 -27.08 4.68
C TYR A 225 9.82 -27.55 3.60
N PRO A 226 8.64 -28.10 3.96
CA PRO A 226 7.66 -28.57 2.98
C PRO A 226 7.19 -27.39 2.11
N GLN A 227 7.58 -27.41 0.83
CA GLN A 227 7.11 -26.44 -0.15
C GLN A 227 5.83 -26.95 -0.81
N HIS A 228 4.81 -26.10 -0.87
CA HIS A 228 3.63 -26.34 -1.71
C HIS A 228 4.03 -26.23 -3.19
N VAL A 229 4.46 -27.36 -3.78
CA VAL A 229 4.88 -27.46 -5.18
C VAL A 229 3.76 -27.08 -6.15
N THR A 230 2.50 -27.18 -5.71
CA THR A 230 1.30 -26.86 -6.48
C THR A 230 1.15 -25.37 -6.81
N GLU A 231 1.81 -24.46 -6.10
CA GLU A 231 1.63 -23.01 -6.29
C GLU A 231 2.51 -22.41 -7.39
N TYR A 232 3.81 -22.73 -7.37
CA TYR A 232 4.79 -22.17 -8.30
C TYR A 232 5.68 -23.24 -8.95
N GLY A 233 5.66 -24.48 -8.47
CA GLY A 233 6.61 -25.52 -8.86
C GLY A 233 7.87 -25.53 -7.99
N VAL A 234 8.76 -26.49 -8.23
CA VAL A 234 9.90 -26.81 -7.36
C VAL A 234 10.96 -25.70 -7.31
N HIS A 235 11.22 -25.04 -8.43
CA HIS A 235 12.32 -24.07 -8.55
C HIS A 235 11.85 -22.62 -8.73
N TRP A 236 10.55 -22.41 -8.96
CA TRP A 236 10.00 -21.09 -9.19
C TRP A 236 9.37 -20.53 -7.91
N ASN A 237 9.37 -19.20 -7.79
CA ASN A 237 8.98 -18.52 -6.57
C ASN A 237 8.31 -17.19 -6.92
N PHE A 238 7.52 -16.70 -5.97
CA PHE A 238 6.88 -15.39 -6.00
C PHE A 238 7.86 -14.23 -6.28
N PHE A 239 9.11 -14.32 -5.81
CA PHE A 239 10.10 -13.28 -6.09
C PHE A 239 10.53 -13.24 -7.56
N TYR A 240 10.58 -14.40 -8.23
CA TYR A 240 10.87 -14.48 -9.66
C TYR A 240 9.70 -13.94 -10.49
N THR A 241 8.45 -14.25 -10.12
CA THR A 241 7.28 -13.67 -10.80
C THR A 241 7.28 -12.15 -10.68
N LEU A 242 7.56 -11.58 -9.50
CA LEU A 242 7.68 -10.14 -9.32
C LEU A 242 8.81 -9.52 -10.16
N ALA A 243 9.94 -10.21 -10.29
CA ALA A 243 11.05 -9.74 -11.13
C ALA A 243 10.64 -9.67 -12.60
N VAL A 244 9.98 -10.72 -13.12
CA VAL A 244 9.46 -10.77 -14.49
C VAL A 244 8.40 -9.68 -14.71
N VAL A 245 7.45 -9.51 -13.79
CA VAL A 245 6.41 -8.47 -13.88
C VAL A 245 7.02 -7.07 -13.92
N LYS A 246 8.03 -6.79 -13.08
CA LYS A 246 8.73 -5.49 -13.16
C LYS A 246 9.43 -5.28 -14.49
N TYR A 247 10.02 -6.34 -15.05
CA TYR A 247 10.65 -6.30 -16.36
C TYR A 247 9.64 -6.00 -17.46
N THR A 248 8.52 -6.73 -17.51
CA THR A 248 7.47 -6.53 -18.51
C THR A 248 6.84 -5.14 -18.38
N CYS A 249 6.54 -4.64 -17.17
CA CYS A 249 6.04 -3.29 -16.97
C CYS A 249 6.97 -2.22 -17.57
N LYS A 250 8.30 -2.40 -17.45
CA LYS A 250 9.29 -1.47 -18.01
C LYS A 250 9.38 -1.57 -19.54
N VAL A 251 9.24 -2.77 -20.09
CA VAL A 251 9.18 -2.98 -21.55
C VAL A 251 7.93 -2.31 -22.11
N VAL A 252 6.77 -2.56 -21.51
CA VAL A 252 5.48 -1.96 -21.91
C VAL A 252 5.52 -0.44 -21.82
N ASP A 253 6.09 0.14 -20.75
CA ASP A 253 6.23 1.60 -20.63
C ASP A 253 7.08 2.18 -21.76
N ARG A 254 8.20 1.54 -22.10
CA ARG A 254 9.04 1.94 -23.25
C ARG A 254 8.32 1.81 -24.59
N MET A 255 7.59 0.73 -24.80
CA MET A 255 6.81 0.52 -26.03
C MET A 255 5.70 1.55 -26.17
N LEU A 256 4.97 1.86 -25.10
CA LEU A 256 3.92 2.90 -25.15
C LEU A 256 4.52 4.28 -25.43
N LEU A 257 5.62 4.64 -24.79
CA LEU A 257 6.30 5.92 -25.06
C LEU A 257 6.80 6.01 -26.50
N ALA A 258 7.30 4.91 -27.07
CA ALA A 258 7.70 4.87 -28.47
C ALA A 258 6.49 5.05 -29.41
N ALA A 259 5.37 4.35 -29.14
CA ALA A 259 4.14 4.49 -29.91
C ALA A 259 3.57 5.92 -29.83
N LEU A 260 3.53 6.52 -28.64
CA LEU A 260 3.08 7.90 -28.45
C LEU A 260 3.96 8.91 -29.19
N ARG A 261 5.29 8.72 -29.19
CA ARG A 261 6.21 9.58 -29.96
C ARG A 261 5.97 9.48 -31.46
N ILE A 262 5.77 8.26 -31.98
CA ILE A 262 5.45 8.06 -33.40
C ILE A 262 4.13 8.75 -33.75
N PHE A 263 3.10 8.56 -32.93
CA PHE A 263 1.79 9.19 -33.13
C PHE A 263 1.85 10.72 -33.09
N CYS A 264 2.56 11.30 -32.11
CA CYS A 264 2.78 12.75 -32.05
C CYS A 264 3.57 13.27 -33.26
N ASN A 265 4.59 12.56 -33.73
CA ASN A 265 5.34 12.95 -34.92
C ASN A 265 4.49 12.90 -36.20
N VAL A 266 3.60 11.91 -36.31
CA VAL A 266 2.64 11.80 -37.44
C VAL A 266 1.64 12.96 -37.39
N LEU A 267 1.06 13.26 -36.22
CA LEU A 267 0.15 14.39 -36.05
C LEU A 267 0.83 15.75 -36.30
N TRP A 268 2.07 15.92 -35.85
CA TRP A 268 2.84 17.14 -36.08
C TRP A 268 3.12 17.34 -37.58
N ASN A 269 3.56 16.30 -38.28
CA ASN A 269 3.78 16.37 -39.72
C ASN A 269 2.49 16.65 -40.51
N ALA A 270 1.36 16.09 -40.08
CA ALA A 270 0.05 16.36 -40.68
C ALA A 270 -0.48 17.78 -40.41
N SER A 271 0.01 18.46 -39.37
CA SER A 271 -0.34 19.85 -39.06
C SER A 271 0.55 20.88 -39.79
N SER A 272 1.71 20.45 -40.31
CA SER A 272 2.69 21.32 -40.99
C SER A 272 2.56 21.33 -42.52
N SER A 273 1.66 20.51 -43.07
CA SER A 273 1.28 20.41 -44.48
C SER A 273 -0.08 21.04 -44.73
#